data_AF-A0A257TKT3-F1
#
_entry.id   AF-A0A257TKT3-F1
#
_cell.length_a   1.000
_cell.length_b   1.000
_cell.length_c   1.000
_cell.angle_alpha   90.00
_cell.angle_beta   90.00
_cell.angle_gamma   90.00
#
_symmetry.space_group_name_H-M   'P 1'
#
loop_
_entity.id
_entity.type
_entity.pdbx_description
1 polymer ?
#
loop_
_entity_poly.entity_id
_entity_poly.type
_entity_poly.pdbx_seq_one_letter_code
_entity_poly.pdbx_strand_id
1 'polypeptide(L)'
;MLTLECEDGQFRDDQAVSLNLKAGQISIHDDKIVHGSPANQSDRRRAGLTIRYSSTIVKCDLSVNPYFTTYLCRGIDTYRHNPVGVVPTQMYGRLERKHISVEEAGVEAEKKLGLAR
;
A
#
# COMPACT_ATOMS: atom_id res chain seq x y z
N MET A 1 4.94 -2.35 -15.01
CA MET A 1 5.89 -1.30 -14.59
C MET A 1 5.50 -0.88 -13.19
N LEU A 2 6.33 -1.16 -12.17
CA LEU A 2 6.11 -0.63 -10.82
C LEU A 2 6.51 0.85 -10.87
N THR A 3 5.61 1.77 -10.56
CA THR A 3 5.85 3.22 -10.70
C THR A 3 6.89 3.79 -9.74
N LEU A 4 7.46 2.97 -8.85
CA LEU A 4 8.42 3.34 -7.81
C LEU A 4 9.61 2.36 -7.72
N GLU A 5 9.95 1.68 -8.82
CA GLU A 5 11.13 0.82 -8.88
C GLU A 5 12.42 1.66 -8.93
N CYS A 6 13.42 1.27 -8.15
CA CYS A 6 14.75 1.88 -8.23
C CYS A 6 15.50 1.27 -9.41
N GLU A 7 16.18 2.10 -10.19
CA GLU A 7 17.09 1.63 -11.25
C GLU A 7 18.39 1.10 -10.65
N ASP A 8 19.09 0.25 -11.42
CA ASP A 8 20.41 -0.24 -11.05
C ASP A 8 21.37 0.94 -10.78
N GLY A 9 22.12 0.85 -9.67
CA GLY A 9 23.06 1.89 -9.24
C GLY A 9 22.45 3.03 -8.42
N GLN A 10 21.11 3.10 -8.27
CA GLN A 10 20.46 4.07 -7.38
C GLN A 10 20.53 3.69 -5.89
N PHE A 11 20.89 2.44 -5.59
CA PHE A 11 21.02 1.92 -4.24
C PHE A 11 22.23 0.98 -4.11
N ARG A 12 22.65 0.78 -2.87
CA ARG A 12 23.78 -0.07 -2.50
C ARG A 12 23.28 -1.37 -1.90
N ASP A 13 23.16 -2.41 -2.73
CA ASP A 13 22.66 -3.71 -2.29
C ASP A 13 23.60 -4.36 -1.24
N ASP A 14 24.91 -4.05 -1.30
CA ASP A 14 25.91 -4.47 -0.30
C ASP A 14 25.67 -3.90 1.10
N GLN A 15 24.83 -2.87 1.22
CA GLN A 15 24.45 -2.24 2.48
C GLN A 15 23.03 -2.60 2.93
N ALA A 16 22.33 -3.47 2.19
CA ALA A 16 20.99 -3.88 2.55
C ALA A 16 20.96 -4.60 3.91
N VAL A 17 20.00 -4.24 4.76
CA VAL A 17 19.79 -4.88 6.06
C VAL A 17 18.59 -5.82 5.98
N SER A 18 18.82 -7.09 6.33
CA SER A 18 17.76 -8.09 6.33
C SER A 18 16.78 -7.88 7.49
N LEU A 19 15.50 -7.71 7.15
CA LEU A 19 14.43 -7.55 8.13
C LEU A 19 13.74 -8.90 8.40
N ASN A 20 14.24 -9.64 9.39
CA ASN A 20 13.70 -10.93 9.78
C ASN A 20 12.74 -10.79 10.96
N LEU A 21 11.47 -11.12 10.74
CA LEU A 21 10.41 -10.99 11.73
C LEU A 21 9.78 -12.35 12.04
N LYS A 22 9.51 -12.59 13.32
CA LYS A 22 8.63 -13.67 13.77
C LYS A 22 7.16 -13.30 13.51
N ALA A 23 6.30 -14.29 13.42
CA ALA A 23 4.85 -14.06 13.30
C ALA A 23 4.36 -13.16 14.45
N GLY A 24 3.63 -12.10 14.09
CA GLY A 24 3.12 -11.10 15.04
C GLY A 24 4.07 -9.92 15.31
N GLN A 25 5.33 -9.96 14.85
CA GLN A 25 6.20 -8.80 14.91
C GLN A 25 5.92 -7.83 13.78
N ILE A 26 6.31 -6.57 13.99
CA ILE A 26 6.14 -5.49 13.03
C ILE A 26 7.46 -4.77 12.79
N SER A 27 7.52 -4.09 11.65
CA SER A 27 8.54 -3.09 11.34
C SER A 27 7.81 -1.81 10.95
N ILE A 28 8.36 -0.68 11.39
CA ILE A 28 7.87 0.66 11.05
C ILE A 28 8.99 1.35 10.30
N HIS A 29 8.67 1.90 9.14
CA HIS A 29 9.62 2.62 8.31
C HIS A 29 8.93 3.80 7.61
N ASP A 30 9.75 4.75 7.21
CA ASP A 30 9.35 5.88 6.36
C ASP A 30 8.89 5.38 4.99
N ASP A 31 7.93 6.06 4.37
CA ASP A 31 7.35 5.62 3.11
C ASP A 31 8.32 5.69 1.92
N LYS A 32 9.42 6.44 2.07
CA LYS A 32 10.49 6.57 1.06
C LYS A 32 11.69 5.66 1.30
N ILE A 33 11.66 4.77 2.30
CA ILE A 33 12.79 3.85 2.51
C ILE A 33 12.94 2.95 1.28
N VAL A 34 14.18 2.82 0.78
CA VAL A 34 14.48 1.82 -0.26
C VAL A 34 14.33 0.44 0.37
N HIS A 35 13.39 -0.35 -0.15
CA HIS A 35 13.13 -1.68 0.36
C HIS A 35 12.77 -2.64 -0.78
N GLY A 36 13.17 -3.90 -0.62
CA GLY A 36 12.85 -4.97 -1.56
C GLY A 36 12.65 -6.28 -0.83
N SER A 37 12.25 -7.32 -1.57
CA SER A 37 12.20 -8.66 -1.01
C SER A 37 12.64 -9.67 -2.06
N PRO A 38 13.54 -10.61 -1.72
CA PRO A 38 13.91 -11.68 -2.63
C PRO A 38 12.73 -12.63 -2.86
N ALA A 39 12.87 -13.45 -3.89
CA ALA A 39 11.93 -14.55 -4.18
C ALA A 39 11.80 -15.48 -2.97
N ASN A 40 10.57 -15.93 -2.70
CA ASN A 40 10.32 -16.93 -1.66
C ASN A 40 10.74 -18.32 -2.17
N GLN A 41 11.77 -18.90 -1.57
CA GLN A 41 12.29 -20.22 -1.95
C GLN A 41 11.70 -21.37 -1.13
N SER A 42 10.75 -21.09 -0.23
CA SER A 42 10.10 -22.11 0.61
C SER A 42 8.76 -22.58 0.03
N ASP A 43 8.27 -23.71 0.53
CA ASP A 43 6.93 -24.26 0.26
C ASP A 43 5.81 -23.57 1.07
N ARG A 44 6.17 -22.62 1.95
CA ARG A 44 5.21 -21.89 2.78
C ARG A 44 5.00 -20.47 2.28
N ARG A 45 3.75 -20.02 2.29
CA ARG A 45 3.39 -18.64 1.96
C ARG A 45 4.00 -17.65 2.97
N ARG A 46 4.73 -16.65 2.48
CA ARG A 46 5.06 -15.43 3.23
C ARG A 46 3.87 -14.46 3.14
N ALA A 47 3.27 -14.11 4.27
CA ALA A 47 2.14 -13.18 4.33
C ALA A 47 2.48 -12.00 5.26
N GLY A 48 2.29 -10.78 4.77
CA GLY A 48 2.45 -9.54 5.53
C GLY A 48 1.21 -8.65 5.37
N LEU A 49 0.93 -7.84 6.40
CA LEU A 49 -0.10 -6.80 6.38
C LEU A 49 0.60 -5.45 6.47
N THR A 50 0.41 -4.61 5.47
CA THR A 50 0.93 -3.24 5.49
C THR A 50 -0.16 -2.27 5.93
N ILE A 51 0.16 -1.43 6.90
CA ILE A 51 -0.68 -0.32 7.35
C ILE A 51 0.14 0.95 7.20
N ARG A 52 -0.44 1.98 6.56
CA ARG A 52 0.20 3.29 6.39
C ARG A 52 -0.45 4.29 7.33
N TYR A 53 0.37 5.05 8.04
CA TYR A 53 -0.07 6.11 8.93
C TYR A 53 0.33 7.47 8.36
N SER A 54 -0.50 8.48 8.58
CA SER A 54 -0.19 9.86 8.27
C SER A 54 -0.75 10.79 9.34
N SER A 55 -0.17 11.99 9.44
CA SER A 55 -0.81 13.09 10.16
C SER A 55 -2.07 13.54 9.41
N THR A 56 -3.02 14.14 10.13
CA THR A 56 -4.30 14.62 9.57
C THR A 56 -4.13 15.74 8.55
N ILE A 57 -2.99 16.43 8.54
CA ILE A 57 -2.66 17.46 7.53
C ILE A 57 -2.37 16.87 6.14
N VAL A 58 -2.11 15.56 6.02
CA VAL A 58 -1.84 14.94 4.71
C VAL A 58 -3.11 14.91 3.88
N LYS A 59 -3.01 15.34 2.61
CA LYS A 59 -4.10 15.32 1.63
C LYS A 59 -3.78 14.40 0.47
N CYS A 60 -4.67 13.46 0.17
CA CYS A 60 -4.58 12.62 -1.01
C CYS A 60 -5.05 13.37 -2.25
N ASP A 61 -4.38 13.15 -3.37
CA ASP A 61 -4.88 13.57 -4.67
C ASP A 61 -5.96 12.58 -5.14
N LEU A 62 -7.23 12.95 -4.92
CA LEU A 62 -8.38 12.13 -5.31
C LEU A 62 -8.61 12.08 -6.83
N SER A 63 -7.95 12.94 -7.61
CA SER A 63 -7.97 12.81 -9.07
C SER A 63 -7.15 11.59 -9.53
N VAL A 64 -6.13 11.21 -8.75
CA VAL A 64 -5.29 10.03 -8.96
C VAL A 64 -5.89 8.80 -8.27
N ASN A 65 -6.32 8.94 -7.01
CA ASN A 65 -6.94 7.84 -6.25
C ASN A 65 -8.33 8.22 -5.73
N PRO A 66 -9.37 8.09 -6.56
CA PRO A 66 -10.73 8.54 -6.21
C PRO A 66 -11.41 7.72 -5.11
N TYR A 67 -10.90 6.52 -4.80
CA TYR A 67 -11.46 5.64 -3.78
C TYR A 67 -10.69 5.69 -2.45
N PHE A 68 -9.72 6.61 -2.32
CA PHE A 68 -8.96 6.78 -1.09
C PHE A 68 -9.87 7.20 0.06
N THR A 69 -9.71 6.54 1.20
CA THR A 69 -10.39 6.87 2.45
C THR A 69 -9.43 6.79 3.62
N THR A 70 -9.67 7.60 4.64
CA THR A 70 -8.89 7.61 5.88
C THR A 70 -9.71 7.09 7.06
N TYR A 71 -9.01 6.50 8.02
CA TYR A 71 -9.56 6.04 9.29
C TYR A 71 -8.78 6.70 10.42
N LEU A 72 -9.44 7.50 11.25
CA LEU A 72 -8.79 8.21 12.34
C LEU A 72 -8.34 7.21 13.42
N CYS A 73 -7.03 7.03 13.55
CA CYS A 73 -6.47 6.12 14.55
C CYS A 73 -6.38 6.77 15.93
N ARG A 74 -5.99 8.04 16.00
CA ARG A 74 -5.80 8.77 17.27
C ARG A 74 -5.96 10.28 17.08
N GLY A 75 -6.44 10.96 18.12
CA GLY A 75 -6.53 12.42 18.17
C GLY A 75 -7.83 12.95 17.56
N ILE A 76 -7.76 14.16 17.00
CA ILE A 76 -8.89 14.87 16.37
C ILE A 76 -8.43 15.35 14.99
N ASP A 77 -9.24 15.08 13.94
CA ASP A 77 -9.00 15.63 12.61
C ASP A 77 -9.74 16.96 12.41
N THR A 78 -8.99 18.06 12.51
CA THR A 78 -9.46 19.42 12.24
C THR A 78 -9.31 19.83 10.77
N TYR A 79 -8.50 19.11 9.98
CA TYR A 79 -8.21 19.45 8.58
C TYR A 79 -9.24 18.89 7.61
N ARG A 80 -9.73 17.67 7.86
CA ARG A 80 -10.78 16.99 7.07
C ARG A 80 -10.47 16.99 5.57
N HIS A 81 -9.20 16.79 5.21
CA HIS A 81 -8.74 16.84 3.83
C HIS A 81 -9.16 15.64 2.99
N ASN A 82 -9.44 14.50 3.63
CA ASN A 82 -9.72 13.23 2.95
C ASN A 82 -11.09 12.68 3.33
N PRO A 83 -11.76 11.91 2.45
CA PRO A 83 -12.97 11.20 2.79
C PRO A 83 -12.75 10.20 3.93
N VAL A 84 -13.69 10.13 4.86
CA VAL A 84 -13.63 9.19 5.98
C VAL A 84 -14.28 7.88 5.58
N GLY A 85 -13.56 6.77 5.77
CA GLY A 85 -14.07 5.43 5.49
C GLY A 85 -15.11 4.99 6.52
N VAL A 86 -16.03 4.11 6.10
CA VAL A 86 -16.99 3.49 7.04
C VAL A 86 -16.23 2.50 7.92
N VAL A 87 -16.24 2.73 9.23
CA VAL A 87 -15.60 1.85 10.21
C VAL A 87 -16.31 0.49 10.18
N PRO A 88 -15.59 -0.62 9.94
CA PRO A 88 -16.19 -1.96 10.00
C PRO A 88 -16.68 -2.26 11.42
N THR A 89 -17.96 -2.60 11.58
CA THR A 89 -18.56 -2.96 12.88
C THR A 89 -18.89 -4.44 13.01
N GLN A 90 -18.89 -5.19 11.90
CA GLN A 90 -19.19 -6.62 11.88
C GLN A 90 -17.92 -7.46 12.01
N MET A 91 -17.91 -8.35 12.99
CA MET A 91 -16.84 -9.34 13.16
C MET A 91 -16.81 -10.30 11.97
N TYR A 92 -15.62 -10.49 11.38
CA TYR A 92 -15.39 -11.31 10.19
C TYR A 92 -16.20 -10.90 8.95
N GLY A 93 -16.71 -9.66 8.89
CA GLY A 93 -17.39 -9.14 7.71
C GLY A 93 -16.53 -9.33 6.46
N ARG A 94 -17.13 -9.90 5.40
CA ARG A 94 -16.48 -10.09 4.11
C ARG A 94 -16.94 -8.98 3.18
N LEU A 95 -15.99 -8.28 2.58
CA LEU A 95 -16.26 -7.40 1.44
C LEU A 95 -16.28 -8.29 0.21
N GLU A 96 -17.48 -8.69 -0.21
CA GLU A 96 -17.66 -9.34 -1.51
C GLU A 96 -17.43 -8.29 -2.60
N ARG A 97 -16.20 -8.26 -3.11
CA ARG A 97 -15.79 -7.44 -4.24
C ARG A 97 -15.25 -8.35 -5.31
N LYS A 98 -15.71 -8.14 -6.55
CA LYS A 98 -15.08 -8.74 -7.72
C LYS A 98 -13.69 -8.13 -7.86
N HIS A 99 -12.67 -8.85 -7.43
CA HIS A 99 -11.29 -8.49 -7.71
C HIS A 99 -11.00 -8.95 -9.13
N ILE A 100 -10.71 -7.99 -9.99
CA ILE A 100 -10.25 -8.23 -11.36
C ILE A 100 -8.86 -7.62 -11.49
N SER A 101 -7.99 -8.25 -12.25
CA SER A 101 -6.69 -7.67 -12.59
C SER A 101 -6.86 -6.38 -13.40
N VAL A 102 -5.80 -5.58 -13.55
CA VAL A 102 -5.86 -4.36 -14.37
C VAL A 102 -6.18 -4.72 -15.83
N GLU A 103 -5.60 -5.81 -16.31
CA GLU A 103 -5.82 -6.37 -17.64
C GLU A 103 -7.29 -6.83 -17.81
N GLU A 104 -7.85 -7.50 -16.80
CA GLU A 104 -9.26 -7.91 -16.79
C GLU A 104 -10.24 -6.73 -16.65
N ALA A 105 -9.81 -5.61 -16.05
CA ALA A 105 -10.56 -4.37 -15.93
C ALA A 105 -10.58 -3.55 -17.24
N GLY A 106 -9.72 -3.90 -18.20
CA GLY A 106 -9.70 -3.34 -19.54
C GLY A 106 -9.03 -1.96 -19.66
N VAL A 107 -9.08 -1.42 -20.89
CA VAL A 107 -8.26 -0.27 -21.33
C VAL A 107 -8.48 1.01 -20.53
N GLU A 108 -9.68 1.24 -19.99
CA GLU A 108 -9.93 2.41 -19.13
C GLU A 108 -9.17 2.35 -17.81
N ALA A 109 -9.03 1.16 -17.23
CA ALA A 109 -8.25 0.95 -16.01
C ALA A 109 -6.75 1.08 -16.30
N GLU A 110 -6.29 0.53 -17.43
CA GLU A 110 -4.90 0.68 -17.89
C GLU A 110 -4.54 2.15 -18.14
N LYS A 111 -5.43 2.94 -18.78
CA LYS A 111 -5.25 4.38 -19.00
C LYS A 111 -5.18 5.16 -17.68
N LYS A 112 -6.07 4.87 -16.74
CA LYS A 112 -6.07 5.53 -15.41
C LYS A 112 -4.78 5.27 -14.63
N LEU A 113 -4.13 4.13 -14.86
CA LEU A 113 -2.88 3.75 -14.21
C LEU A 113 -1.63 4.13 -15.03
N GLY A 114 -1.78 4.80 -16.17
CA GLY A 114 -0.67 5.18 -17.03
C GLY A 114 0.07 3.99 -17.67
N LEU A 115 -0.62 2.84 -17.80
CA LEU A 115 -0.08 1.60 -18.37
C LEU A 115 -0.42 1.43 -19.85
N ALA A 116 -1.51 2.05 -20.32
CA ALA A 116 -1.84 2.12 -21.74
C ALA A 116 -1.03 3.25 -22.41
N ARG A 117 -0.37 2.93 -23.52
CA ARG A 117 0.27 3.92 -24.41
C ARG A 117 -0.76 4.75 -25.16
#